data_AF-A0A914GMD0-F1
#
_entry.id   AF-A0A914GMD0-F1
#
_cell.length_a   1.000
_cell.length_b   1.000
_cell.length_c   1.000
_cell.angle_alpha   90.00
_cell.angle_beta   90.00
_cell.angle_gamma   90.00
#
_symmetry.space_group_name_H-M   'P 1'
#
loop_
_entity.id
_entity.type
_entity.pdbx_description
1 polymer ?
#
loop_
_entity_poly.entity_id
_entity_poly.type
_entity_poly.pdbx_seq_one_letter_code
_entity_poly.pdbx_strand_id
1 'polypeptide(L)'
;MLWNNFSVVLEKYKKYNHIFGIGFLIIYSILGSLLFVAIEGPNEDKVFKHEIEAFNEKSTKARFRLSSDMQYFFRRQINVTKLLSSDFAKVLNQYNERMGFISPAKTQKKQWNFFGGLYYAGTLYTTIGYGDLYPRTGIGRIMTIFYSLIGVPLLIIALEGFGNWLFRGMQYVWSQYVKFLSKSVRHASSRKISVIASKTGDQFANVLEKYSSRSEAEAALLPLEMAMFVFI
;
A
#
# COMPACT_ATOMS: atom_id res chain seq x y z
N MET A 1 -22.69 0.65 40.59
CA MET A 1 -21.48 1.50 40.61
C MET A 1 -20.36 0.98 39.70
N LEU A 2 -20.11 -0.33 39.60
CA LEU A 2 -19.09 -0.88 38.69
C LEU A 2 -19.34 -0.58 37.20
N TRP A 3 -20.60 -0.58 36.77
CA TRP A 3 -20.98 -0.33 35.37
C TRP A 3 -20.65 1.09 34.90
N ASN A 4 -20.76 2.08 35.80
CA ASN A 4 -20.47 3.48 35.48
C ASN A 4 -18.97 3.74 35.41
N ASN A 5 -18.17 3.07 36.25
CA ASN A 5 -16.72 3.13 36.13
C ASN A 5 -16.22 2.37 34.89
N PHE A 6 -16.86 1.27 34.51
CA PHE A 6 -16.52 0.50 33.32
C PHE A 6 -16.86 1.25 32.02
N SER A 7 -18.02 1.92 31.96
CA SER A 7 -18.42 2.75 30.81
C SER A 7 -17.53 3.97 30.63
N VAL A 8 -17.14 4.64 31.73
CA VAL A 8 -16.21 5.79 31.69
C VAL A 8 -14.79 5.37 31.28
N VAL A 9 -14.33 4.19 31.72
CA VAL A 9 -13.05 3.61 31.25
C VAL A 9 -13.13 3.26 29.76
N LEU A 10 -14.24 2.66 29.30
CA LEU A 10 -14.49 2.37 27.89
C LEU A 10 -14.52 3.63 27.02
N GLU A 11 -15.17 4.70 27.46
CA GLU A 11 -15.18 5.99 26.73
C GLU A 11 -13.80 6.64 26.66
N LYS A 12 -13.01 6.56 27.73
CA LYS A 12 -11.64 7.07 27.77
C LYS A 12 -10.71 6.28 26.84
N TYR A 13 -10.92 4.97 26.70
CA TYR A 13 -10.24 4.11 25.73
C TYR A 13 -10.72 4.33 24.28
N LYS A 14 -12.00 4.70 24.06
CA LYS A 14 -12.58 4.93 22.73
C LYS A 14 -11.86 6.02 21.93
N LYS A 15 -11.35 7.06 22.60
CA LYS A 15 -10.60 8.17 21.96
C LYS A 15 -9.19 7.77 21.49
N TYR A 16 -8.55 6.81 22.16
CA TYR A 16 -7.21 6.29 21.80
C TYR A 16 -7.25 4.98 21.00
N ASN A 17 -8.40 4.29 20.98
CA ASN A 17 -8.60 3.02 20.26
C ASN A 17 -8.28 3.10 18.77
N HIS A 18 -8.57 4.24 18.12
CA HIS A 18 -8.40 4.36 16.66
C HIS A 18 -6.92 4.29 16.23
N ILE A 19 -6.01 4.91 16.99
CA ILE A 19 -4.57 4.89 16.70
C ILE A 19 -3.98 3.54 17.15
N PHE A 20 -4.50 2.97 18.22
CA PHE A 20 -4.06 1.68 18.74
C PHE A 20 -4.27 0.54 17.75
N GLY A 21 -5.42 0.47 17.06
CA GLY A 21 -5.70 -0.56 16.06
C GLY A 21 -4.74 -0.54 14.87
N ILE A 22 -4.42 0.65 14.35
CA ILE A 22 -3.46 0.82 13.25
C ILE A 22 -2.04 0.46 13.71
N GLY A 23 -1.63 0.90 14.90
CA GLY A 23 -0.33 0.54 15.47
C GLY A 23 -0.17 -0.97 15.68
N PHE A 24 -1.20 -1.63 16.20
CA PHE A 24 -1.21 -3.07 16.39
C PHE A 24 -1.16 -3.83 15.05
N LEU A 25 -1.88 -3.34 14.02
CA LEU A 25 -1.80 -3.91 12.66
C LEU A 25 -0.39 -3.78 12.06
N ILE A 26 0.28 -2.63 12.23
CA ILE A 26 1.66 -2.44 11.75
C ILE A 26 2.62 -3.44 12.41
N ILE A 27 2.52 -3.61 13.74
CA ILE A 27 3.33 -4.57 14.47
C ILE A 27 3.04 -6.00 14.00
N TYR A 28 1.75 -6.33 13.81
CA TYR A 28 1.32 -7.62 13.28
C TYR A 28 1.92 -7.90 11.90
N SER A 29 1.93 -6.91 10.99
CA SER A 29 2.52 -7.05 9.66
C SER A 29 4.05 -7.24 9.70
N ILE A 30 4.75 -6.58 10.61
CA ILE A 30 6.19 -6.77 10.82
C ILE A 30 6.47 -8.19 11.33
N LEU A 31 5.69 -8.66 12.32
CA LEU A 31 5.81 -10.02 12.84
C LEU A 31 5.52 -11.06 11.76
N GLY A 32 4.47 -10.84 10.95
CA GLY A 32 4.16 -11.69 9.79
C GLY A 32 5.31 -11.73 8.78
N SER A 33 5.90 -10.59 8.44
CA SER A 33 7.06 -10.52 7.55
C SER A 33 8.22 -11.36 8.08
N LEU A 34 8.60 -11.18 9.35
CA LEU A 34 9.67 -11.95 9.97
C LEU A 34 9.36 -13.45 9.99
N LEU A 35 8.13 -13.83 10.32
CA LEU A 35 7.67 -15.22 10.35
C LEU A 35 7.82 -15.89 8.98
N PHE A 36 7.25 -15.30 7.92
CA PHE A 36 7.27 -15.91 6.60
C PHE A 36 8.66 -15.88 5.96
N VAL A 37 9.44 -14.82 6.17
CA VAL A 37 10.84 -14.77 5.70
C VAL A 37 11.70 -15.82 6.41
N ALA A 38 11.49 -16.07 7.70
CA ALA A 38 12.21 -17.11 8.42
C ALA A 38 11.85 -18.52 7.94
N ILE A 39 10.58 -18.76 7.61
CA ILE A 39 10.09 -20.07 7.16
C ILE A 39 10.45 -20.34 5.69
N GLU A 40 10.17 -19.42 4.80
CA GLU A 40 10.29 -19.61 3.34
C GLU A 40 11.64 -19.17 2.78
N GLY A 41 12.32 -18.23 3.43
CA GLY A 41 13.62 -17.71 2.97
C GLY A 41 14.67 -18.81 2.74
N PRO A 42 14.88 -19.75 3.67
CA PRO A 42 15.83 -20.84 3.46
C PRO A 42 15.43 -21.80 2.32
N ASN A 43 14.13 -21.97 2.09
CA ASN A 43 13.64 -22.84 1.01
C ASN A 43 13.83 -22.18 -0.36
N GLU A 44 13.57 -20.88 -0.47
CA GLU A 44 13.86 -20.09 -1.67
C GLU A 44 15.34 -20.14 -2.01
N ASP A 45 16.22 -19.95 -1.02
CA ASP A 45 17.67 -19.99 -1.24
C ASP A 45 18.16 -21.35 -1.75
N LYS A 46 17.56 -22.45 -1.29
CA LYS A 46 17.87 -23.82 -1.77
C LYS A 46 17.42 -24.01 -3.22
N VAL A 47 16.19 -23.60 -3.55
CA VAL A 47 15.66 -23.70 -4.91
C VAL A 47 16.50 -22.87 -5.87
N PHE A 48 16.83 -21.63 -5.48
CA PHE A 48 17.66 -20.73 -6.27
C PHE A 48 19.06 -21.30 -6.53
N LYS A 49 19.71 -21.84 -5.50
CA LYS A 49 21.01 -22.51 -5.66
C LYS A 49 20.93 -23.71 -6.61
N HIS A 50 19.91 -24.55 -6.46
CA HIS A 50 19.76 -25.72 -7.30
C HIS A 50 19.49 -25.35 -8.77
N GLU A 51 18.70 -24.29 -9.01
CA GLU A 51 18.43 -23.77 -10.36
C GLU A 51 19.70 -23.22 -11.02
N ILE A 52 20.54 -22.49 -10.27
CA ILE A 52 21.84 -22.02 -10.74
C ILE A 52 22.79 -23.18 -11.03
N GLU A 53 22.86 -24.18 -10.14
CA GLU A 53 23.72 -25.35 -10.31
C GLU A 53 23.31 -26.16 -11.55
N ALA A 54 22.02 -26.43 -11.71
CA ALA A 54 21.48 -27.14 -12.88
C ALA A 54 21.74 -26.37 -14.19
N PHE A 55 21.60 -25.03 -14.16
CA PHE A 55 21.94 -24.18 -15.30
C PHE A 55 23.44 -24.25 -15.63
N ASN A 56 24.30 -24.17 -14.63
CA ASN A 56 25.75 -24.24 -14.79
C ASN A 56 26.19 -25.60 -15.33
N GLU A 57 25.58 -26.69 -14.86
CA GLU A 57 25.83 -28.04 -15.37
C GLU A 57 25.42 -28.16 -16.84
N LYS A 58 24.21 -27.70 -17.20
CA LYS A 58 23.72 -27.72 -18.58
C LYS A 58 24.59 -26.87 -19.51
N SER A 59 25.01 -25.69 -19.05
CA SER A 59 25.92 -24.79 -19.77
C SER A 59 27.28 -25.45 -20.00
N THR A 60 27.82 -26.13 -19.00
CA THR A 60 29.11 -26.85 -19.10
C THR A 60 29.02 -28.02 -20.08
N LYS A 61 27.94 -28.81 -20.03
CA LYS A 61 27.71 -29.90 -21.00
C LYS A 61 27.55 -29.38 -22.43
N ALA A 62 26.83 -28.27 -22.62
CA ALA A 62 26.68 -27.65 -23.94
C ALA A 62 28.03 -27.14 -24.49
N ARG A 63 28.85 -26.52 -23.64
CA ARG A 63 30.21 -26.09 -24.01
C ARG A 63 31.11 -27.26 -24.40
N PHE A 64 31.04 -28.36 -23.64
CA PHE A 64 31.81 -29.56 -23.94
C PHE A 64 31.41 -30.16 -25.30
N ARG A 65 30.11 -30.26 -25.59
CA ARG A 65 29.61 -30.72 -26.90
C ARG A 65 30.03 -29.81 -28.04
N LEU A 66 29.89 -28.49 -27.88
CA LEU A 66 30.33 -27.53 -28.88
C LEU A 66 31.85 -27.65 -29.13
N SER A 67 32.63 -27.82 -28.06
CA SER A 67 34.07 -28.02 -28.15
C SER A 67 34.43 -29.31 -28.89
N SER A 68 33.71 -30.42 -28.65
CA SER A 68 33.94 -31.68 -29.35
C SER A 68 33.53 -31.64 -30.81
N ASP A 69 32.41 -30.98 -31.13
CA ASP A 69 31.94 -30.85 -32.50
C ASP A 69 32.91 -29.99 -33.31
N MET A 70 33.34 -28.84 -32.76
CA MET A 70 34.35 -28.00 -33.41
C MET A 70 35.66 -28.73 -33.64
N GLN A 71 36.10 -29.61 -32.74
CA GLN A 71 37.28 -30.45 -32.96
C GLN A 71 37.12 -31.40 -34.13
N TYR A 72 35.98 -32.05 -34.21
CA TYR A 72 35.68 -32.98 -35.29
C TYR A 72 35.67 -32.26 -36.64
N PHE A 73 35.01 -31.10 -36.70
CA PHE A 73 34.97 -30.26 -37.91
C PHE A 73 36.34 -29.65 -38.26
N PHE A 74 37.08 -29.15 -37.28
CA PHE A 74 38.38 -28.49 -37.46
C PHE A 74 39.52 -29.41 -36.99
N ARG A 75 39.66 -30.55 -37.66
CA ARG A 75 40.52 -31.70 -37.33
C ARG A 75 42.04 -31.43 -37.12
N ARG A 76 42.50 -30.18 -37.12
CA ARG A 76 43.94 -29.83 -36.92
C ARG A 76 44.25 -28.39 -36.48
N GLN A 77 43.27 -27.49 -36.35
CA GLN A 77 43.54 -26.05 -36.20
C GLN A 77 43.26 -25.45 -34.81
N ILE A 78 42.44 -26.09 -33.96
CA ILE A 78 41.97 -25.45 -32.72
C ILE A 78 42.41 -26.24 -31.48
N ASN A 79 43.10 -25.54 -30.57
CA ASN A 79 43.43 -26.08 -29.25
C ASN A 79 42.19 -26.13 -28.36
N VAL A 80 41.81 -27.35 -28.00
CA VAL A 80 40.50 -27.72 -27.48
C VAL A 80 40.31 -27.34 -26.02
N THR A 81 41.41 -27.41 -25.28
CA THR A 81 41.53 -26.96 -23.89
C THR A 81 41.29 -25.46 -23.77
N LYS A 82 41.57 -24.69 -24.83
CA LYS A 82 41.32 -23.24 -24.88
C LYS A 82 39.82 -22.93 -25.06
N LEU A 83 39.05 -23.84 -25.67
CA LEU A 83 37.59 -23.73 -25.79
C LEU A 83 36.87 -24.10 -24.48
N LEU A 84 37.47 -24.94 -23.63
CA LEU A 84 36.98 -25.21 -22.28
C LEU A 84 37.48 -24.22 -21.22
N SER A 85 38.30 -23.24 -21.63
CA SER A 85 38.83 -22.22 -20.72
C SER A 85 37.75 -21.30 -20.16
N SER A 86 38.03 -20.70 -19.00
CA SER A 86 37.21 -19.66 -18.39
C SER A 86 37.00 -18.45 -19.31
N ASP A 87 37.91 -18.19 -20.24
CA ASP A 87 37.82 -17.04 -21.14
C ASP A 87 36.80 -17.28 -22.25
N PHE A 88 36.77 -18.48 -22.83
CA PHE A 88 35.71 -18.84 -23.77
C PHE A 88 34.34 -18.90 -23.09
N ALA A 89 34.29 -19.36 -21.84
CA ALA A 89 33.10 -19.31 -21.01
C ALA A 89 32.56 -17.88 -20.82
N LYS A 90 33.44 -16.89 -20.61
CA LYS A 90 33.06 -15.46 -20.52
C LYS A 90 32.50 -14.94 -21.85
N VAL A 91 33.15 -15.26 -22.98
CA VAL A 91 32.69 -14.85 -24.32
C VAL A 91 31.32 -15.43 -24.64
N LEU A 92 31.10 -16.72 -24.36
CA LEU A 92 29.80 -17.37 -24.53
C LEU A 92 28.73 -16.77 -23.63
N ASN A 93 29.06 -16.47 -22.37
CA ASN A 93 28.12 -15.80 -21.47
C ASN A 93 27.75 -14.41 -21.97
N GLN A 94 28.71 -13.63 -22.49
CA GLN A 94 28.43 -12.33 -23.11
C GLN A 94 27.59 -12.46 -24.38
N TYR A 95 27.84 -13.47 -25.21
CA TYR A 95 27.02 -13.76 -26.38
C TYR A 95 25.58 -14.12 -25.98
N ASN A 96 25.41 -15.01 -25.00
CA ASN A 96 24.10 -15.39 -24.47
C ASN A 96 23.35 -14.17 -23.90
N GLU A 97 24.04 -13.31 -23.15
CA GLU A 97 23.46 -12.06 -22.62
C GLU A 97 22.99 -11.13 -23.74
N ARG A 98 23.78 -10.95 -24.82
CA ARG A 98 23.39 -10.14 -25.99
C ARG A 98 22.20 -10.73 -26.75
N MET A 99 22.07 -12.05 -26.74
CA MET A 99 20.96 -12.78 -27.37
C MET A 99 19.72 -12.87 -26.45
N GLY A 100 19.78 -12.35 -25.22
CA GLY A 100 18.67 -12.40 -24.26
C GLY A 100 18.56 -13.71 -23.46
N PHE A 101 19.52 -14.63 -23.60
CA PHE A 101 19.64 -15.83 -22.76
C PHE A 101 20.35 -15.48 -21.45
N ILE A 102 19.62 -14.90 -20.52
CA ILE A 102 20.18 -14.41 -19.25
C ILE A 102 20.23 -15.56 -18.23
N SER A 103 21.34 -15.69 -17.50
CA SER A 103 21.49 -16.66 -16.42
C SER A 103 20.44 -16.41 -15.31
N PRO A 104 19.84 -17.47 -14.72
CA PRO A 104 18.92 -17.34 -13.60
C PRO A 104 19.53 -16.57 -12.43
N ALA A 105 20.86 -16.66 -12.25
CA ALA A 105 21.59 -15.90 -11.23
C ALA A 105 21.50 -14.37 -11.36
N LYS A 106 21.22 -13.84 -12.57
CA LYS A 106 21.10 -12.40 -12.84
C LYS A 106 19.64 -11.92 -12.89
N THR A 107 18.68 -12.82 -13.12
CA THR A 107 17.26 -12.47 -13.31
C THR A 107 16.42 -12.67 -12.06
N GLN A 108 16.67 -13.72 -11.28
CA GLN A 108 15.86 -14.02 -10.11
C GLN A 108 16.27 -13.12 -8.94
N LYS A 109 15.39 -12.16 -8.61
CA LYS A 109 15.47 -11.42 -7.36
C LYS A 109 14.85 -12.26 -6.25
N LYS A 110 15.50 -12.31 -5.09
CA LYS A 110 14.97 -12.94 -3.88
C LYS A 110 13.64 -12.26 -3.49
N GLN A 111 12.55 -13.01 -3.57
CA GLN A 111 11.20 -12.54 -3.29
C GLN A 111 10.94 -12.52 -1.78
N TRP A 112 11.45 -13.50 -1.02
CA TRP A 112 11.37 -13.52 0.45
C TRP A 112 12.45 -12.66 1.10
N ASN A 113 12.33 -11.36 0.90
CA ASN A 113 13.02 -10.35 1.69
C ASN A 113 12.04 -9.68 2.66
N PHE A 114 12.52 -8.81 3.58
CA PHE A 114 11.65 -8.16 4.56
C PHE A 114 10.45 -7.42 3.94
N PHE A 115 10.65 -6.73 2.82
CA PHE A 115 9.57 -6.02 2.14
C PHE A 115 8.62 -6.97 1.41
N GLY A 116 9.14 -8.05 0.81
CA GLY A 116 8.33 -9.10 0.20
C GLY A 116 7.48 -9.84 1.23
N GLY A 117 8.04 -10.14 2.40
CA GLY A 117 7.30 -10.69 3.54
C GLY A 117 6.23 -9.74 4.06
N LEU A 118 6.51 -8.43 4.11
CA LEU A 118 5.55 -7.41 4.53
C LEU A 118 4.41 -7.27 3.51
N TYR A 119 4.73 -7.29 2.22
CA TYR A 119 3.77 -7.29 1.12
C TYR A 119 2.89 -8.54 1.15
N TYR A 120 3.48 -9.72 1.36
CA TYR A 120 2.75 -10.96 1.51
C TYR A 120 1.81 -10.94 2.73
N ALA A 121 2.31 -10.54 3.90
CA ALA A 121 1.51 -10.39 5.10
C ALA A 121 0.33 -9.43 4.88
N GLY A 122 0.59 -8.29 4.21
CA GLY A 122 -0.40 -7.29 3.84
C GLY A 122 -1.51 -7.84 2.95
N THR A 123 -1.15 -8.46 1.83
CA THR A 123 -2.11 -9.04 0.87
C THR A 123 -2.94 -10.17 1.48
N LEU A 124 -2.44 -10.82 2.52
CA LEU A 124 -3.09 -11.94 3.20
C LEU A 124 -4.24 -11.49 4.10
N TYR A 125 -4.02 -10.53 5.01
CA TYR A 125 -5.10 -10.03 5.88
C TYR A 125 -6.03 -9.04 5.18
N THR A 126 -5.59 -8.41 4.09
CA THR A 126 -6.45 -7.58 3.22
C THR A 126 -7.29 -8.40 2.25
N THR A 127 -7.09 -9.73 2.20
CA THR A 127 -7.79 -10.64 1.30
C THR A 127 -7.62 -10.32 -0.20
N ILE A 128 -6.60 -9.53 -0.56
CA ILE A 128 -6.30 -9.19 -1.96
C ILE A 128 -5.72 -10.41 -2.68
N GLY A 129 -4.70 -11.05 -2.09
CA GLY A 129 -4.15 -12.32 -2.55
C GLY A 129 -3.74 -12.40 -4.03
N TYR A 130 -2.86 -11.50 -4.51
CA TYR A 130 -2.43 -11.49 -5.92
C TYR A 130 -1.81 -12.81 -6.42
N GLY A 131 -1.17 -13.59 -5.54
CA GLY A 131 -0.60 -14.90 -5.85
C GLY A 131 0.74 -14.87 -6.60
N ASP A 132 1.37 -13.71 -6.71
CA ASP A 132 2.73 -13.51 -7.24
C ASP A 132 3.82 -13.99 -6.26
N LEU A 133 3.57 -13.86 -4.97
CA LEU A 133 4.37 -14.39 -3.87
C LEU A 133 3.52 -15.32 -3.00
N TYR A 134 3.95 -16.57 -2.82
CA TYR A 134 3.24 -17.57 -2.03
C TYR A 134 4.20 -18.58 -1.38
N PRO A 135 3.85 -19.13 -0.20
CA PRO A 135 4.65 -20.12 0.49
C PRO A 135 4.69 -21.44 -0.28
N ARG A 136 5.90 -21.94 -0.53
CA ARG A 136 6.12 -23.22 -1.19
C ARG A 136 6.21 -24.36 -0.18
N THR A 137 6.54 -24.07 1.07
CA THR A 137 6.63 -25.09 2.12
C THR A 137 5.24 -25.44 2.68
N GLY A 138 5.07 -26.69 3.12
CA GLY A 138 3.83 -27.12 3.77
C GLY A 138 3.55 -26.35 5.06
N ILE A 139 4.59 -26.10 5.86
CA ILE A 139 4.48 -25.33 7.10
C ILE A 139 4.10 -23.86 6.83
N GLY A 140 4.65 -23.23 5.80
CA GLY A 140 4.30 -21.87 5.39
C GLY A 140 2.82 -21.76 5.03
N ARG A 141 2.28 -22.73 4.28
CA ARG A 141 0.85 -22.77 3.92
C ARG A 141 -0.07 -22.90 5.13
N ILE A 142 0.30 -23.71 6.12
CA ILE A 142 -0.47 -23.85 7.36
C ILE A 142 -0.44 -22.54 8.15
N MET A 143 0.74 -21.92 8.28
CA MET A 143 0.88 -20.63 8.96
C MET A 143 0.08 -19.52 8.28
N THR A 144 0.02 -19.50 6.95
CA THR A 144 -0.82 -18.58 6.17
C THR A 144 -2.29 -18.66 6.58
N ILE A 145 -2.83 -19.86 6.80
CA ILE A 145 -4.23 -20.05 7.20
C ILE A 145 -4.48 -19.45 8.59
N PHE A 146 -3.63 -19.79 9.57
CA PHE A 146 -3.78 -19.23 10.92
C PHE A 146 -3.57 -17.72 10.97
N TYR A 147 -2.60 -17.22 10.20
CA TYR A 147 -2.31 -15.80 10.13
C TYR A 147 -3.44 -15.00 9.48
N SER A 148 -4.10 -15.53 8.44
CA SER A 148 -5.23 -14.83 7.81
C SER A 148 -6.46 -14.81 8.71
N LEU A 149 -6.74 -15.90 9.45
CA LEU A 149 -7.86 -15.98 10.39
C LEU A 149 -7.81 -14.90 11.48
N ILE A 150 -6.62 -14.59 11.99
CA ILE A 150 -6.43 -13.54 13.00
C ILE A 150 -6.31 -12.16 12.35
N GLY A 151 -5.64 -12.09 11.18
CA GLY A 151 -5.37 -10.84 10.49
C GLY A 151 -6.61 -10.13 9.96
N VAL A 152 -7.59 -10.88 9.42
CA VAL A 152 -8.80 -10.29 8.82
C VAL A 152 -9.66 -9.53 9.85
N PRO A 153 -10.03 -10.10 11.02
CA PRO A 153 -10.72 -9.35 12.07
C PRO A 153 -9.93 -8.13 12.56
N LEU A 154 -8.61 -8.27 12.67
CA LEU A 154 -7.74 -7.19 13.10
C LEU A 154 -7.73 -6.02 12.10
N LEU A 155 -7.72 -6.31 10.80
CA LEU A 155 -7.81 -5.30 9.76
C LEU A 155 -9.12 -4.51 9.87
N ILE A 156 -10.25 -5.18 10.14
CA ILE A 156 -11.56 -4.52 10.26
C ILE A 156 -11.54 -3.48 11.39
N ILE A 157 -10.98 -3.85 12.55
CA ILE A 157 -10.84 -2.93 13.71
C ILE A 157 -9.94 -1.75 13.34
N ALA A 158 -8.83 -2.00 12.64
CA ALA A 158 -7.94 -0.94 12.18
C ALA A 158 -8.60 0.00 11.15
N LEU A 159 -9.41 -0.55 10.24
CA LEU A 159 -10.15 0.20 9.23
C LEU A 159 -11.19 1.13 9.84
N GLU A 160 -11.88 0.70 10.91
CA GLU A 160 -12.79 1.58 11.64
C GLU A 160 -12.07 2.81 12.21
N GLY A 161 -10.88 2.59 12.80
CA GLY A 161 -10.04 3.68 13.30
C GLY A 161 -9.57 4.62 12.18
N PHE A 162 -9.09 4.06 11.08
CA PHE A 162 -8.60 4.81 9.92
C PHE A 162 -9.71 5.61 9.22
N GLY A 163 -10.88 5.00 9.01
CA GLY A 163 -12.04 5.65 8.39
C GLY A 163 -12.55 6.84 9.20
N ASN A 164 -12.63 6.70 10.52
CA ASN A 164 -13.02 7.81 11.41
C ASN A 164 -12.02 8.97 11.36
N TRP A 165 -10.72 8.67 11.29
CA TRP A 165 -9.69 9.69 11.15
C TRP A 165 -9.79 10.43 9.80
N LEU A 166 -9.96 9.69 8.70
CA LEU A 166 -10.18 10.27 7.38
C LEU A 166 -11.43 11.14 7.34
N PHE A 167 -12.54 10.67 7.90
CA PHE A 167 -13.81 11.39 7.94
C PHE A 167 -13.67 12.73 8.68
N ARG A 168 -13.03 12.75 9.85
CA ARG A 168 -12.74 14.01 10.57
C ARG A 168 -11.84 14.94 9.76
N GLY A 169 -10.86 14.40 9.05
CA GLY A 169 -10.00 15.15 8.14
C GLY A 169 -10.81 15.82 7.02
N MET A 170 -11.71 15.07 6.37
CA MET A 170 -12.61 15.59 5.35
C MET A 170 -13.55 16.65 5.90
N GLN A 171 -14.16 16.43 7.08
CA GLN A 171 -15.01 17.41 7.74
C GLN A 171 -14.24 18.69 8.09
N TYR A 172 -12.98 18.56 8.52
CA TYR A 172 -12.12 19.71 8.78
C TYR A 172 -11.91 20.52 7.50
N VAL A 173 -11.49 19.88 6.41
CA VAL A 173 -11.29 20.53 5.10
C VAL A 173 -12.58 21.20 4.62
N TRP A 174 -13.71 20.49 4.70
CA TRP A 174 -15.02 21.01 4.34
C TRP A 174 -15.39 22.26 5.16
N SER A 175 -15.17 22.21 6.47
CA SER A 175 -15.43 23.36 7.35
C SER A 175 -14.60 24.59 6.98
N GLN A 176 -13.35 24.39 6.56
CA GLN A 176 -12.49 25.49 6.09
C GLN A 176 -12.98 26.04 4.75
N TYR A 177 -13.38 25.17 3.84
CA TYR A 177 -13.95 25.55 2.54
C TYR A 177 -15.23 26.38 2.69
N VAL A 178 -16.17 25.93 3.52
CA VAL A 178 -17.43 26.66 3.80
C VAL A 178 -17.16 27.99 4.52
N LYS A 179 -16.24 28.04 5.48
CA LYS A 179 -15.82 29.30 6.13
C LYS A 179 -15.20 30.29 5.14
N PHE A 180 -14.44 29.80 4.16
CA PHE A 180 -13.84 30.62 3.12
C PHE A 180 -14.91 31.17 2.15
N LEU A 181 -15.83 30.33 1.70
CA LEU A 181 -16.95 30.76 0.85
C LEU A 181 -17.85 31.77 1.56
N SER A 182 -18.26 31.48 2.81
CA SER A 182 -19.12 32.38 3.58
C SER A 182 -18.46 33.75 3.84
N LYS A 183 -17.14 33.80 4.09
CA LYS A 183 -16.40 35.07 4.17
C LYS A 183 -16.40 35.84 2.84
N SER A 184 -16.24 35.14 1.72
CA SER A 184 -16.23 35.74 0.38
C SER A 184 -17.61 36.28 -0.01
N VAL A 185 -18.68 35.54 0.29
CA VAL A 185 -20.07 35.97 0.06
C VAL A 185 -20.45 37.14 0.97
N ARG A 186 -20.06 37.13 2.25
CA ARG A 186 -20.30 38.26 3.17
C ARG A 186 -19.62 39.55 2.68
N HIS A 187 -18.38 39.49 2.20
CA HIS A 187 -17.69 40.66 1.65
C HIS A 187 -18.34 41.21 0.37
N ALA A 188 -18.82 40.34 -0.52
CA ALA A 188 -19.54 40.75 -1.73
C ALA A 188 -20.93 41.35 -1.40
N SER A 189 -21.61 40.79 -0.40
CA SER A 189 -22.92 41.25 0.06
C SER A 189 -22.83 42.61 0.77
N SER A 190 -21.87 42.80 1.69
CA SER A 190 -21.68 44.08 2.39
C SER A 190 -21.36 45.25 1.46
N ARG A 191 -20.62 45.03 0.36
CA ARG A 191 -20.36 46.06 -0.66
C ARG A 191 -21.61 46.45 -1.46
N LYS A 192 -22.47 45.49 -1.79
CA LYS A 192 -23.75 45.79 -2.47
C LYS A 192 -24.70 46.53 -1.54
N ILE A 193 -24.81 46.09 -0.29
CA ILE A 193 -25.68 46.70 0.72
C ILE A 193 -25.24 48.14 1.01
N SER A 194 -23.95 48.44 1.16
CA SER A 194 -23.47 49.81 1.40
C SER A 194 -23.74 50.77 0.24
N VAL A 195 -23.68 50.28 -1.01
CA VAL A 195 -23.96 51.09 -2.21
C VAL A 195 -25.46 51.38 -2.38
N ILE A 196 -26.33 50.43 -2.02
CA ILE A 196 -27.78 50.66 -2.04
C ILE A 196 -28.18 51.55 -0.84
N ALA A 197 -27.57 51.36 0.33
CA ALA A 197 -27.78 52.21 1.51
C ALA A 197 -27.48 53.68 1.23
N SER A 198 -26.37 53.97 0.53
CA SER A 198 -26.00 55.35 0.17
C SER A 198 -26.94 56.00 -0.84
N LYS A 199 -27.75 55.20 -1.57
CA LYS A 199 -28.70 55.70 -2.57
C LYS A 199 -30.13 55.88 -2.04
N THR A 200 -30.48 55.35 -0.86
CA THR A 200 -31.88 55.21 -0.43
C THR A 200 -32.08 55.61 1.04
N GLY A 201 -31.56 56.77 1.46
CA GLY A 201 -31.61 57.25 2.86
C GLY A 201 -32.95 57.06 3.59
N ASP A 202 -32.88 56.96 4.93
CA ASP A 202 -33.91 56.66 5.94
C ASP A 202 -34.82 55.43 5.72
N GLN A 203 -35.27 55.12 4.51
CA GLN A 203 -36.06 53.92 4.21
C GLN A 203 -35.23 52.62 4.25
N PHE A 204 -33.90 52.72 4.14
CA PHE A 204 -33.00 51.57 4.13
C PHE A 204 -32.90 50.87 5.50
N ALA A 205 -33.08 51.60 6.61
CA ALA A 205 -32.97 51.06 7.96
C ALA A 205 -34.06 49.99 8.25
N ASN A 206 -35.30 50.28 7.87
CA ASN A 206 -36.42 49.35 8.05
C ASN A 206 -36.31 48.09 7.16
N VAL A 207 -35.64 48.21 6.01
CA VAL A 207 -35.40 47.08 5.11
C VAL A 207 -34.26 46.20 5.64
N LEU A 208 -33.20 46.78 6.21
CA LEU A 208 -32.10 46.03 6.81
C LEU A 208 -32.53 45.20 8.01
N GLU A 209 -33.39 45.73 8.87
CA GLU A 209 -33.92 45.00 10.04
C GLU A 209 -34.75 43.77 9.61
N LYS A 210 -35.51 43.90 8.52
CA LYS A 210 -36.30 42.80 7.92
C LYS A 210 -35.44 41.75 7.21
N TYR A 211 -34.29 42.13 6.64
CA TYR A 211 -33.37 41.19 5.98
C TYR A 211 -32.39 40.52 6.96
N SER A 212 -31.94 41.22 8.01
CA SER A 212 -31.05 40.66 9.04
C SER A 212 -31.72 39.50 9.79
N SER A 213 -32.99 39.67 10.17
CA SER A 213 -33.80 38.62 10.82
C SER A 213 -34.06 37.40 9.92
N ARG A 214 -34.21 37.60 8.60
CA ARG A 214 -34.42 36.51 7.63
C ARG A 214 -33.11 35.75 7.29
N SER A 215 -32.00 36.47 7.20
CA SER A 215 -30.67 35.90 6.94
C SER A 215 -30.17 35.02 8.10
N GLU A 216 -30.44 35.40 9.35
CA GLU A 216 -30.08 34.58 10.52
C GLU A 216 -30.92 33.31 10.61
N ALA A 217 -32.21 33.36 10.24
CA ALA A 217 -33.09 32.19 10.18
C ALA A 217 -32.68 31.20 9.07
N GLU A 218 -32.35 31.69 7.86
CA GLU A 218 -31.91 30.83 6.74
C GLU A 218 -30.50 30.24 6.98
N ALA A 219 -29.58 30.98 7.62
CA ALA A 219 -28.26 30.48 7.97
C ALA A 219 -28.28 29.36 9.04
N ALA A 220 -29.30 29.34 9.91
CA ALA A 220 -29.50 28.28 10.90
C ALA A 220 -30.16 27.01 10.31
N LEU A 221 -30.95 27.14 9.24
CA LEU A 221 -31.62 26.03 8.56
C LEU A 221 -30.72 25.28 7.57
N LEU A 222 -29.79 25.97 6.90
CA LEU A 222 -28.82 25.38 5.97
C LEU A 222 -28.01 24.18 6.52
N PRO A 223 -27.48 24.20 7.76
CA PRO A 223 -26.79 23.03 8.33
C PRO A 223 -27.73 21.86 8.69
N LEU A 224 -29.03 22.11 8.93
CA LEU A 224 -30.02 21.09 9.28
C LEU A 224 -30.58 20.37 8.05
N GLU A 225 -30.90 21.10 6.98
CA GLU A 225 -31.33 20.50 5.71
C GLU A 225 -30.22 19.68 5.05
N MET A 226 -28.97 20.14 5.11
CA MET A 226 -27.85 19.36 4.56
C MET A 226 -27.46 18.17 5.45
N ALA A 227 -27.73 18.20 6.76
CA ALA A 227 -27.56 17.03 7.62
C ALA A 227 -28.59 15.93 7.31
N MET A 228 -29.82 16.28 6.93
CA MET A 228 -30.82 15.31 6.47
C MET A 228 -30.41 14.60 5.17
N PHE A 229 -29.78 15.29 4.22
CA PHE A 229 -29.29 14.70 2.97
C PHE A 229 -28.11 13.72 3.14
N VAL A 230 -27.47 13.71 4.31
CA VAL A 230 -26.36 12.80 4.64
C VAL A 230 -26.85 11.55 5.40
N PHE A 231 -28.10 11.54 5.87
CA PHE A 231 -28.71 10.44 6.63
C PHE A 231 -29.85 9.70 5.90
N ILE A 232 -30.10 10.02 4.62
CA ILE A 232 -30.91 9.21 3.68
C ILE A 232 -29.94 8.49 2.75
#